data_AF-A0A2V7KSE3-F1
#
_entry.id   AF-A0A2V7KSE3-F1
#
_cell.length_a   1.000
_cell.length_b   1.000
_cell.length_c   1.000
_cell.angle_alpha   90.00
_cell.angle_beta   90.00
_cell.angle_gamma   90.00
#
_symmetry.space_group_name_H-M   'P 1'
#
loop_
_entity.id
_entity.type
_entity.pdbx_description
1 polymer ?
#
loop_
_entity_poly.entity_id
_entity_poly.type
_entity_poly.pdbx_seq_one_letter_code
_entity_poly.pdbx_strand_id
1 'polypeptide(L)'
;MLRLPFFSYLQPKSLAEALRMKRDAGPDGMFVAGGTDLYPNMKRRHQEPKTVISLMAIPELRRADNSVIGAAVTLTELTVRPSDRPTVISTAARLVSTPLLRNMGTLGGNLCLDTRCNYYNQSYEWRKSIDFCMKKDGHICWVAPSSPRCWAVSSSDVAPVMVAIGAEYRLVGPQGERVVPAGR
;
A
#
# COMPACT_ATOMS: atom_id res chain seq x y z
N MET A 1 3.13 10.26 -22.68
CA MET A 1 3.64 10.20 -21.28
C MET A 1 2.45 10.24 -20.33
N LEU A 2 2.30 9.26 -19.45
CA LEU A 2 1.19 9.26 -18.47
C LEU A 2 1.46 10.29 -17.37
N ARG A 3 0.61 11.31 -17.28
CA ARG A 3 0.69 12.37 -16.26
C ARG A 3 -0.09 11.98 -15.01
N LEU A 4 0.39 12.43 -13.85
CA LEU A 4 -0.41 12.38 -12.64
C LEU A 4 -1.61 13.34 -12.75
N PRO A 5 -2.75 13.01 -12.15
CA PRO A 5 -3.84 13.98 -11.98
C PRO A 5 -3.40 15.10 -11.02
N PHE A 6 -4.15 16.20 -10.98
CA PHE A 6 -3.93 17.24 -9.98
C PHE A 6 -4.35 16.74 -8.58
N PHE A 7 -3.52 17.00 -7.58
CA PHE A 7 -3.81 16.71 -6.18
C PHE A 7 -3.05 17.67 -5.27
N SER A 8 -3.58 17.90 -4.07
CA SER A 8 -2.83 18.55 -2.99
C SER A 8 -1.93 17.54 -2.29
N TYR A 9 -0.70 17.93 -1.98
CA TYR A 9 0.25 17.07 -1.24
C TYR A 9 0.47 17.63 0.16
N LEU A 10 0.24 16.80 1.17
CA LEU A 10 0.41 17.15 2.58
C LEU A 10 1.52 16.30 3.20
N GLN A 11 2.32 16.89 4.09
CA GLN A 11 3.46 16.23 4.72
C GLN A 11 3.44 16.40 6.25
N PRO A 12 2.55 15.68 6.95
CA PRO A 12 2.47 15.69 8.42
C PRO A 12 3.79 15.25 9.06
N LYS A 13 4.03 15.74 10.28
CA LYS A 13 5.22 15.44 11.09
C LYS A 13 4.94 14.53 12.28
N SER A 14 3.68 14.16 12.50
CA SER A 14 3.24 13.24 13.54
C SER A 14 2.05 12.40 13.08
N LEU A 15 1.80 11.29 13.77
CA LEU A 15 0.59 10.49 13.55
C LEU A 15 -0.69 11.30 13.77
N ALA A 16 -0.71 12.15 14.81
CA ALA A 16 -1.86 12.97 15.13
C ALA A 16 -2.19 13.96 13.99
N GLU A 17 -1.18 14.59 13.39
CA GLU A 17 -1.37 15.45 12.20
C GLU A 17 -1.88 14.66 11.01
N ALA A 18 -1.31 13.50 10.72
CA ALA A 18 -1.71 12.67 9.59
C ALA A 18 -3.19 12.26 9.68
N LEU A 19 -3.66 11.88 10.87
CA LEU A 19 -5.06 11.52 11.12
C LEU A 19 -5.99 12.72 10.97
N ARG A 20 -5.60 13.90 11.48
CA ARG A 20 -6.38 15.13 11.27
C ARG A 20 -6.49 15.47 9.79
N MET A 21 -5.37 15.51 9.06
CA MET A 21 -5.36 15.78 7.62
C MET A 21 -6.18 14.75 6.84
N LYS A 22 -6.13 13.46 7.22
CA LYS A 22 -6.93 12.41 6.58
C LYS A 22 -8.42 12.57 6.81
N ARG A 23 -8.82 12.97 8.02
CA ARG A 23 -10.21 13.28 8.35
C ARG A 23 -10.68 14.49 7.54
N ASP A 24 -9.90 15.56 7.51
CA ASP A 24 -10.26 16.80 6.82
C ASP A 24 -10.34 16.60 5.30
N ALA A 25 -9.48 15.76 4.72
CA ALA A 25 -9.54 15.37 3.31
C ALA A 25 -10.70 14.39 2.96
N GLY A 26 -11.33 13.79 3.98
CA GLY A 26 -12.47 12.89 3.79
C GLY A 26 -12.18 11.68 2.88
N PRO A 27 -13.16 11.23 2.06
CA PRO A 27 -12.99 10.05 1.19
C PRO A 27 -11.97 10.27 0.07
N ASP A 28 -11.71 11.53 -0.32
CA ASP A 28 -10.78 11.88 -1.38
C ASP A 28 -9.30 11.94 -0.92
N GLY A 29 -9.06 11.80 0.39
CA GLY A 29 -7.73 11.74 0.99
C GLY A 29 -7.12 10.34 0.95
N MET A 30 -5.90 10.21 0.46
CA MET A 30 -5.15 8.95 0.43
C MET A 30 -3.78 9.11 1.09
N PHE A 31 -3.40 8.13 1.90
CA PHE A 31 -2.04 8.08 2.44
C PHE A 31 -1.04 7.60 1.38
N VAL A 32 0.18 8.12 1.44
CA VAL A 32 1.31 7.63 0.63
C VAL A 32 2.54 7.45 1.49
N ALA A 33 3.26 6.35 1.30
CA ALA A 33 4.60 6.15 1.83
C ALA A 33 5.61 6.33 0.68
N GLY A 34 6.25 5.25 0.24
CA GLY A 34 7.16 5.24 -0.91
C GLY A 34 6.53 5.58 -2.26
N GLY A 35 5.21 5.50 -2.39
CA GLY A 35 4.49 5.83 -3.63
C GLY A 35 4.74 4.90 -4.82
N THR A 36 5.47 3.79 -4.61
CA THR A 36 5.85 2.82 -5.65
C THR A 36 4.68 2.02 -6.23
N ASP A 37 3.52 2.02 -5.55
CA ASP A 37 2.26 1.44 -6.04
C ASP A 37 1.23 2.52 -6.41
N LEU A 38 1.01 3.47 -5.49
CA LEU A 38 0.01 4.52 -5.65
C LEU A 38 0.26 5.42 -6.86
N TYR A 39 1.48 5.94 -7.07
CA TYR A 39 1.71 6.88 -8.18
C TYR A 39 1.57 6.24 -9.57
N PRO A 40 2.06 5.01 -9.81
CA PRO A 40 1.71 4.27 -11.03
C PRO A 40 0.20 4.08 -11.23
N ASN A 41 -0.54 3.75 -10.16
CA ASN A 41 -1.99 3.62 -10.20
C ASN A 41 -2.69 4.96 -10.51
N MET A 42 -2.23 6.07 -9.94
CA MET A 42 -2.73 7.41 -10.24
C MET A 42 -2.45 7.83 -11.69
N LYS A 43 -1.25 7.57 -12.20
CA LYS A 43 -0.89 7.81 -13.62
C LYS A 43 -1.82 7.07 -14.57
N ARG A 44 -2.30 5.89 -14.18
CA ARG A 44 -3.25 5.07 -14.95
C ARG A 44 -4.71 5.35 -14.65
N ARG A 45 -5.05 6.27 -13.73
CA ARG A 45 -6.42 6.59 -13.29
C ARG A 45 -7.14 5.41 -12.63
N HIS A 46 -6.40 4.61 -11.86
CA HIS A 46 -6.98 3.57 -11.00
C HIS A 46 -7.46 4.15 -9.68
N GLN A 47 -6.65 5.04 -9.13
CA GLN A 47 -6.87 5.75 -7.89
C GLN A 47 -6.66 7.23 -8.16
N GLU A 48 -7.64 8.06 -7.82
CA GLU A 48 -7.63 9.49 -8.17
C GLU A 48 -7.91 10.35 -6.92
N PRO A 49 -7.11 10.22 -5.86
CA PRO A 49 -7.29 11.03 -4.66
C PRO A 49 -7.04 12.51 -4.98
N LYS A 50 -7.87 13.39 -4.42
CA LYS A 50 -7.65 14.85 -4.52
C LYS A 50 -6.61 15.34 -3.52
N THR A 51 -6.37 14.58 -2.46
CA THR A 51 -5.35 14.89 -1.45
C THR A 51 -4.50 13.67 -1.16
N VAL A 52 -3.19 13.83 -1.26
CA VAL A 52 -2.19 12.81 -0.97
C VAL A 52 -1.44 13.22 0.30
N ILE A 53 -1.42 12.34 1.30
CA ILE A 53 -0.88 12.60 2.63
C ILE A 53 0.33 11.70 2.86
N SER A 54 1.52 12.30 2.90
CA SER A 54 2.77 11.56 3.05
C SER A 54 3.01 11.09 4.48
N LEU A 55 3.35 9.81 4.63
CA LEU A 55 3.71 9.18 5.90
C LEU A 55 5.22 9.20 6.16
N MET A 56 6.03 9.54 5.16
CA MET A 56 7.49 9.37 5.22
C MET A 56 8.20 10.30 6.21
N ALA A 57 7.56 11.40 6.60
CA ALA A 57 8.11 12.39 7.52
C ALA A 57 7.67 12.21 8.97
N ILE A 58 7.01 11.09 9.30
CA ILE A 58 6.50 10.77 10.63
C ILE A 58 7.49 9.83 11.35
N PRO A 59 8.27 10.31 12.33
CA PRO A 59 9.27 9.50 13.02
C PRO A 59 8.71 8.24 13.69
N GLU A 60 7.48 8.31 14.22
CA GLU A 60 6.79 7.20 14.88
C GLU A 60 6.61 5.98 13.97
N LEU A 61 6.54 6.19 12.65
CA LEU A 61 6.39 5.13 11.66
C LEU A 61 7.72 4.54 11.19
N ARG A 62 8.87 5.11 11.58
CA ARG A 62 10.21 4.65 11.18
C ARG A 62 10.91 3.80 12.23
N ARG A 63 10.32 3.67 13.43
CA ARG A 63 10.90 2.91 14.53
C ARG A 63 11.01 1.43 14.16
N ALA A 64 12.18 0.84 14.39
CA ALA A 64 12.43 -0.59 14.25
C ALA A 64 13.24 -1.03 15.47
N ASP A 65 12.55 -1.57 16.47
CA ASP A 65 13.17 -2.02 17.72
C ASP A 65 12.51 -3.30 18.22
N ASN A 66 13.35 -4.24 18.67
CA ASN A 66 12.90 -5.56 19.12
C ASN A 66 11.96 -6.22 18.09
N SER A 67 10.73 -6.56 18.53
CA SER A 67 9.67 -7.16 17.73
C SER A 67 8.77 -6.16 16.98
N VAL A 68 8.99 -4.84 17.12
CA VAL A 68 8.15 -3.81 16.51
C VAL A 68 8.82 -3.24 15.27
N ILE A 69 8.09 -3.27 14.15
CA ILE A 69 8.57 -2.75 12.86
C ILE A 69 7.60 -1.67 12.38
N GLY A 70 8.11 -0.45 12.23
CA GLY A 70 7.35 0.70 11.76
C GLY A 70 6.90 0.56 10.29
N ALA A 71 5.71 1.07 9.99
CA ALA A 71 5.10 0.96 8.67
C ALA A 71 5.87 1.74 7.57
N ALA A 72 6.70 2.72 7.94
CA ALA A 72 7.53 3.52 7.04
C ALA A 72 8.99 3.03 6.96
N VAL A 73 9.34 1.92 7.61
CA VAL A 73 10.61 1.21 7.38
C VAL A 73 10.63 0.73 5.93
N THR A 74 11.69 1.04 5.19
CA THR A 74 11.80 0.66 3.78
C THR A 74 12.03 -0.85 3.63
N LEU A 75 11.66 -1.38 2.48
CA LEU A 75 11.90 -2.79 2.17
C LEU A 75 13.41 -3.09 2.10
N THR A 76 14.23 -2.12 1.70
CA THR A 76 15.70 -2.24 1.76
C THR A 76 16.20 -2.36 3.19
N GLU A 77 15.75 -1.49 4.11
CA GLU A 77 16.06 -1.61 5.54
C GLU A 77 15.62 -2.98 6.08
N LEU A 78 14.44 -3.49 5.65
CA LEU A 78 13.96 -4.82 6.02
C LEU A 78 14.81 -5.97 5.50
N THR A 79 15.66 -5.78 4.49
CA THR A 79 16.57 -6.85 4.03
C THR A 79 17.75 -7.08 4.98
N VAL A 80 18.08 -6.11 5.83
CA VAL A 80 19.16 -6.19 6.82
C VAL A 80 18.61 -6.83 8.08
N ARG A 81 19.11 -8.01 8.47
CA ARG A 81 18.58 -8.81 9.58
C ARG A 81 19.24 -8.47 10.92
N PRO A 82 18.52 -7.87 11.89
CA PRO A 82 18.92 -7.89 13.30
C PRO A 82 18.82 -9.32 13.86
N SER A 83 19.66 -9.68 14.84
CA SER A 83 19.75 -11.04 15.40
C SER A 83 18.44 -11.57 15.99
N ASP A 84 17.56 -10.68 16.45
CA ASP A 84 16.29 -10.93 17.13
C ASP A 84 15.08 -10.97 16.19
N ARG A 85 15.26 -10.75 14.88
CA ARG A 85 14.16 -10.74 13.90
C ARG A 85 14.11 -12.04 13.08
N PRO A 86 12.92 -12.64 12.88
CA PRO A 86 12.78 -13.83 12.04
C PRO A 86 13.38 -13.63 10.64
N THR A 87 14.27 -14.53 10.25
CA THR A 87 15.00 -14.49 8.96
C THR A 87 14.04 -14.39 7.77
N VAL A 88 12.89 -15.06 7.85
CA VAL A 88 11.86 -15.10 6.81
C VAL A 88 11.35 -13.72 6.39
N ILE A 89 11.31 -12.73 7.30
CA ILE A 89 10.92 -11.36 6.96
C ILE A 89 11.94 -10.73 6.01
N SER A 90 13.23 -10.89 6.32
CA SER A 90 14.31 -10.35 5.47
C SER A 90 14.38 -11.07 4.12
N THR A 91 14.08 -12.37 4.08
CA THR A 91 13.98 -13.15 2.84
C THR A 91 12.84 -12.63 1.97
N ALA A 92 11.63 -12.49 2.52
CA ALA A 92 10.49 -11.95 1.77
C ALA A 92 10.76 -10.55 1.24
N ALA A 93 11.32 -9.66 2.07
CA ALA A 93 11.67 -8.30 1.65
C ALA A 93 12.66 -8.29 0.46
N ARG A 94 13.59 -9.25 0.37
CA ARG A 94 14.55 -9.37 -0.76
C ARG A 94 13.87 -9.80 -2.06
N LEU A 95 12.77 -10.56 -1.98
CA LEU A 95 12.01 -11.01 -3.14
C LEU A 95 11.15 -9.90 -3.76
N VAL A 96 10.82 -8.87 -2.97
CA VAL A 96 9.98 -7.77 -3.46
C VAL A 96 10.72 -6.95 -4.51
N SER A 97 10.32 -7.09 -5.77
CA SER A 97 10.65 -6.20 -6.89
C SER A 97 12.17 -5.92 -7.08
N THR A 98 12.53 -4.74 -7.56
CA THR A 98 13.92 -4.32 -7.80
C THR A 98 14.50 -3.51 -6.62
N PRO A 99 15.84 -3.41 -6.47
CA PRO A 99 16.45 -2.60 -5.40
C PRO A 99 15.98 -1.15 -5.36
N LEU A 100 15.79 -0.50 -6.51
CA LEU A 100 15.31 0.88 -6.59
C LEU A 100 13.91 1.03 -5.99
N LEU A 101 13.02 0.07 -6.28
CA LEU A 101 11.67 0.07 -5.72
C LEU A 101 11.68 -0.28 -4.23
N ARG A 102 12.62 -1.10 -3.74
CA ARG A 102 12.77 -1.39 -2.31
C ARG A 102 13.32 -0.23 -1.49
N ASN A 103 14.14 0.62 -2.10
CA ASN A 103 14.67 1.82 -1.45
C ASN A 103 13.56 2.84 -1.11
N MET A 104 12.48 2.84 -1.89
CA MET A 104 11.33 3.72 -1.66
C MET A 104 10.17 3.00 -0.97
N GLY A 105 9.85 1.78 -1.41
CA GLY A 105 8.76 0.98 -0.88
C GLY A 105 8.94 0.68 0.60
N THR A 106 7.85 0.71 1.36
CA THR A 106 7.86 0.50 2.81
C THR A 106 7.11 -0.77 3.21
N LEU A 107 7.30 -1.22 4.45
CA LEU A 107 6.55 -2.35 5.01
C LEU A 107 5.04 -2.12 4.87
N GLY A 108 4.54 -1.01 5.41
CA GLY A 108 3.11 -0.68 5.36
C GLY A 108 2.60 -0.52 3.93
N GLY A 109 3.41 0.05 3.04
CA GLY A 109 3.08 0.15 1.62
C GLY A 109 2.97 -1.21 0.93
N ASN A 110 3.84 -2.16 1.29
CA ASN A 110 3.80 -3.53 0.74
C ASN A 110 2.62 -4.35 1.29
N LEU A 111 2.28 -4.17 2.57
CA LEU A 111 1.12 -4.83 3.18
C LEU A 111 -0.21 -4.28 2.63
N CYS A 112 -0.26 -2.99 2.30
CA CYS A 112 -1.45 -2.30 1.79
C CYS A 112 -1.44 -2.09 0.26
N LEU A 113 -0.75 -2.94 -0.49
CA LEU A 113 -0.75 -2.86 -1.96
C LEU A 113 -2.15 -3.01 -2.52
N ASP A 114 -2.44 -2.32 -3.62
CA ASP A 114 -3.61 -2.67 -4.41
C ASP A 114 -3.37 -4.02 -5.12
N THR A 115 -4.44 -4.82 -5.21
CA THR A 115 -4.49 -6.06 -5.97
C THR A 115 -4.16 -5.85 -7.45
N ARG A 116 -3.63 -6.90 -8.10
CA ARG A 116 -3.18 -6.87 -9.49
C ARG A 116 -4.01 -7.78 -10.39
N CYS A 117 -4.23 -7.36 -11.64
CA CYS A 117 -4.92 -8.10 -12.68
C CYS A 117 -4.55 -7.54 -14.07
N ASN A 118 -4.41 -8.40 -15.07
CA ASN A 118 -4.04 -8.02 -16.44
C ASN A 118 -5.06 -7.09 -17.13
N TYR A 119 -6.33 -7.11 -16.70
CA TYR A 119 -7.38 -6.20 -17.18
C TYR A 119 -7.46 -4.90 -16.39
N TYR A 120 -6.91 -4.88 -15.17
CA TYR A 120 -6.93 -3.71 -14.30
C TYR A 120 -5.67 -2.87 -14.47
N ASN A 121 -4.47 -3.48 -14.49
CA ASN A 121 -3.21 -2.72 -14.47
C ASN A 121 -2.79 -2.18 -15.85
N GLN A 122 -3.73 -1.57 -16.57
CA GLN A 122 -3.57 -1.05 -17.94
C GLN A 122 -3.80 0.47 -17.99
N SER A 123 -3.51 1.11 -19.13
CA SER A 123 -3.81 2.55 -19.27
C SER A 123 -5.32 2.82 -19.23
N TYR A 124 -5.69 4.07 -18.96
CA TYR A 124 -7.10 4.47 -18.95
C TYR A 124 -7.78 4.21 -20.31
N GLU A 125 -7.09 4.53 -21.40
CA GLU A 125 -7.57 4.37 -22.78
C GLU A 125 -7.81 2.89 -23.11
N TRP A 126 -6.89 2.01 -22.68
CA TRP A 126 -7.03 0.57 -22.85
C TRP A 126 -8.21 0.02 -22.04
N ARG A 127 -8.35 0.45 -20.77
CA ARG A 127 -9.48 0.00 -19.95
C ARG A 127 -10.81 0.48 -20.52
N LYS A 128 -10.86 1.73 -21.02
CA LYS A 128 -12.04 2.30 -21.67
C LYS A 128 -12.44 1.52 -22.92
N SER A 129 -11.50 0.99 -23.71
CA SER A 129 -11.84 0.23 -24.92
C SER A 129 -12.52 -1.11 -24.67
N ILE A 130 -12.47 -1.61 -23.44
CA ILE A 130 -13.15 -2.85 -23.02
C ILE A 130 -14.27 -2.58 -22.01
N ASP A 131 -14.80 -1.35 -21.96
CA ASP A 131 -15.83 -0.93 -21.00
C ASP A 131 -15.44 -1.16 -19.53
N PHE A 132 -14.14 -0.93 -19.23
CA PHE A 132 -13.55 -1.06 -17.90
C PHE A 132 -13.78 -2.45 -17.28
N CYS A 133 -13.59 -2.61 -15.98
CA CYS A 133 -13.89 -3.86 -15.28
C CYS A 133 -14.55 -3.57 -13.94
N MET A 134 -15.16 -4.57 -13.33
CA MET A 134 -15.91 -4.38 -12.08
C MET A 134 -15.09 -3.81 -10.91
N LYS A 135 -13.74 -3.91 -10.96
CA LYS A 135 -12.88 -3.33 -9.93
C LYS A 135 -12.90 -1.80 -9.97
N LYS A 136 -13.09 -1.21 -11.16
CA LYS A 136 -13.03 0.23 -11.37
C LYS A 136 -13.79 0.61 -12.64
N ASP A 137 -14.84 1.40 -12.47
CA ASP A 137 -15.67 2.06 -13.50
C ASP A 137 -16.53 1.14 -14.40
N GLY A 138 -16.37 -0.19 -14.35
CA GLY A 138 -17.21 -1.15 -15.10
C GLY A 138 -18.01 -2.09 -14.20
N HIS A 139 -18.60 -3.12 -14.81
CA HIS A 139 -19.45 -4.10 -14.12
C HIS A 139 -19.02 -5.57 -14.29
N ILE A 140 -18.22 -5.89 -15.31
CA ILE A 140 -17.81 -7.26 -15.64
C ILE A 140 -16.43 -7.58 -15.05
N CYS A 141 -16.26 -8.78 -14.49
CA CYS A 141 -14.94 -9.34 -14.23
C CYS A 141 -14.41 -10.01 -15.50
N TRP A 142 -13.49 -9.37 -16.23
CA TRP A 142 -12.94 -9.97 -17.47
C TRP A 142 -12.13 -11.25 -17.26
N VAL A 143 -11.69 -11.55 -16.04
CA VAL A 143 -11.07 -12.84 -15.71
C VAL A 143 -12.12 -13.96 -15.61
N ALA A 144 -13.30 -13.65 -15.07
CA ALA A 144 -14.38 -14.60 -14.82
C ALA A 144 -15.74 -13.88 -15.00
N PRO A 145 -16.28 -13.79 -16.23
CA PRO A 145 -17.39 -12.89 -16.55
C PRO A 145 -18.66 -13.09 -15.72
N SER A 146 -18.95 -14.31 -15.28
CA SER A 146 -20.12 -14.64 -14.44
C SER A 146 -19.87 -14.46 -12.94
N SER A 147 -18.69 -14.01 -12.52
CA SER A 147 -18.34 -13.87 -11.12
C SER A 147 -19.05 -12.68 -10.46
N PRO A 148 -19.62 -12.85 -9.25
CA PRO A 148 -20.20 -11.75 -8.49
C PRO A 148 -19.15 -10.84 -7.82
N ARG A 149 -17.85 -11.17 -7.96
CA ARG A 149 -16.75 -10.45 -7.32
C ARG A 149 -15.51 -10.34 -8.19
N CYS A 150 -14.65 -9.39 -7.85
CA CYS A 150 -13.34 -9.22 -8.48
C CYS A 150 -12.38 -10.36 -8.08
N TRP A 151 -11.61 -10.84 -9.05
CA TRP A 151 -10.57 -11.87 -8.87
C TRP A 151 -9.14 -11.32 -9.01
N ALA A 152 -8.95 -10.01 -8.83
CA ALA A 152 -7.61 -9.45 -8.74
C ALA A 152 -6.89 -10.02 -7.51
N VAL A 153 -5.60 -10.30 -7.66
CA VAL A 153 -4.81 -11.05 -6.67
C VAL A 153 -3.91 -10.11 -5.90
N SER A 154 -3.74 -10.33 -4.59
CA SER A 154 -2.72 -9.63 -3.81
C SER A 154 -1.32 -10.05 -4.28
N SER A 155 -0.44 -9.08 -4.51
CA SER A 155 0.94 -9.33 -4.93
C SER A 155 1.96 -8.96 -3.84
N SER A 156 1.56 -9.04 -2.57
CA SER A 156 2.46 -8.78 -1.44
C SER A 156 3.22 -10.05 -1.07
N ASP A 157 4.55 -10.01 -1.16
CA ASP A 157 5.41 -11.12 -0.70
C ASP A 157 5.55 -11.13 0.83
N VAL A 158 5.36 -9.98 1.50
CA VAL A 158 5.56 -9.85 2.96
C VAL A 158 4.30 -10.22 3.74
N ALA A 159 3.11 -9.93 3.22
CA ALA A 159 1.84 -10.25 3.87
C ALA A 159 1.71 -11.73 4.29
N PRO A 160 1.92 -12.74 3.42
CA PRO A 160 1.79 -14.14 3.82
C PRO A 160 2.80 -14.54 4.92
N VAL A 161 4.00 -13.93 4.92
CA VAL A 161 4.99 -14.16 5.97
C VAL A 161 4.51 -13.60 7.31
N MET A 162 3.92 -12.40 7.33
CA MET A 162 3.37 -11.82 8.56
C MET A 162 2.26 -12.68 9.15
N VAL A 163 1.41 -13.26 8.31
CA VAL A 163 0.40 -14.24 8.73
C VAL A 163 1.05 -15.48 9.33
N ALA A 164 2.02 -16.08 8.63
CA ALA A 164 2.65 -17.34 9.02
C ALA A 164 3.39 -17.25 10.36
N ILE A 165 3.98 -16.09 10.68
CA ILE A 165 4.70 -15.88 11.96
C ILE A 165 3.78 -15.41 13.10
N GLY A 166 2.46 -15.29 12.87
CA GLY A 166 1.52 -14.81 13.87
C GLY A 166 1.73 -13.33 14.23
N ALA A 167 2.15 -12.50 13.27
CA ALA A 167 2.36 -11.08 13.51
C ALA A 167 1.04 -10.37 13.86
N GLU A 168 1.17 -9.25 14.56
CA GLU A 168 0.07 -8.36 14.89
C GLU A 168 0.26 -6.99 14.23
N TYR A 169 -0.83 -6.39 13.78
CA TYR A 169 -0.87 -5.05 13.23
C TYR A 169 -1.46 -4.08 14.24
N ARG A 170 -0.66 -3.13 14.67
CA ARG A 170 -1.11 -1.96 15.42
C ARG A 170 -1.64 -0.91 14.44
N LEU A 171 -2.95 -0.66 14.50
CA LEU A 171 -3.66 0.29 13.66
C LEU A 171 -4.07 1.50 14.48
N VAL A 172 -3.83 2.70 13.95
CA VAL A 172 -4.22 3.96 14.59
C VAL A 172 -5.22 4.66 13.67
N GLY A 173 -6.38 5.03 14.22
CA GLY A 173 -7.46 5.66 13.46
C GLY A 173 -8.32 6.60 14.32
N PRO A 174 -9.46 7.08 13.78
CA PRO A 174 -10.34 8.02 14.49
C PRO A 174 -10.97 7.44 15.77
N GLN A 175 -11.07 6.11 15.87
CA GLN A 175 -11.57 5.39 17.04
C GLN A 175 -10.47 5.05 18.05
N GLY A 176 -9.25 5.59 17.86
CA GLY A 176 -8.08 5.28 18.67
C GLY A 176 -7.22 4.17 18.09
N GLU A 177 -6.40 3.59 18.97
CA GLU A 177 -5.47 2.50 18.65
C GLU A 177 -6.15 1.14 18.83
N ARG A 178 -5.90 0.21 17.91
CA ARG A 178 -6.29 -1.19 18.04
C ARG A 178 -5.23 -2.11 17.47
N VAL A 179 -5.13 -3.30 18.03
CA VAL A 179 -4.23 -4.36 17.55
C VAL A 179 -5.09 -5.46 16.91
N VAL A 180 -4.68 -5.93 15.74
CA VAL A 180 -5.34 -7.05 15.04
C VAL A 180 -4.32 -8.09 14.59
N PRO A 181 -4.64 -9.40 14.63
CA PRO A 181 -3.79 -10.42 14.05
C PRO A 181 -3.66 -10.26 12.54
N ALA A 182 -2.48 -10.55 11.98
CA ALA A 182 -2.25 -10.47 10.53
C ALA A 182 -3.11 -11.46 9.73
N GLY A 183 -3.44 -12.62 10.30
CA GLY A 183 -4.20 -13.68 9.63
C GLY A 183 -5.73 -13.55 9.66
N ARG A 184 -6.26 -12.39 10.11
CA ARG A 184 -7.69 -12.18 10.29
C ARG A 184 -8.30 -11.29 9.22
#